data_AF-A0A7S2PK17-F1
#
_entry.id   AF-A0A7S2PK17-F1
#
_cell.length_a   1.000
_cell.length_b   1.000
_cell.length_c   1.000
_cell.angle_alpha   90.00
_cell.angle_beta   90.00
_cell.angle_gamma   90.00
#
_symmetry.space_group_name_H-M   'P 1'
#
loop_
_entity.id
_entity.type
_entity.pdbx_description
1 polymer ?
#
loop_
_entity_poly.entity_id
_entity_poly.type
_entity_poly.pdbx_seq_one_letter_code
_entity_poly.pdbx_strand_id
1 'polypeptide(L)'
;MGGEPHFLGACFASVLMVSDLTPNVGLFWYIFIEVFDRFRQLFLVVFHGHLLFHSWPLHFRVGRHLPVGPWLHCFAAIGIIALFKPYPTAADHALMLAALLIPSELVKESDKSFVFLLVGQFFGLSMFPTMRAVWLGRNAGNANFLYNMTLVTVVFGSLLLSGWATSVCAH
;
A
#
# COMPACT_ATOMS: atom_id res chain seq x y z
N MET A 1 32.04 -0.88 -11.88
CA MET A 1 31.32 -0.10 -10.85
C MET A 1 30.80 1.15 -11.52
N GLY A 2 29.55 1.15 -12.00
CA GLY A 2 28.97 2.28 -12.74
C GLY A 2 28.72 3.47 -11.81
N GLY A 3 29.11 4.67 -12.24
CA GLY A 3 29.07 5.89 -11.42
C GLY A 3 27.67 6.36 -11.00
N GLU A 4 27.63 7.46 -10.24
CA GLU A 4 26.43 8.08 -9.65
C GLU A 4 25.16 8.14 -10.54
N PRO A 5 25.20 8.48 -11.85
CA PRO A 5 23.99 8.51 -12.68
C PRO A 5 23.37 7.13 -12.90
N HIS A 6 24.17 6.07 -12.94
CA HIS A 6 23.67 4.71 -13.03
C HIS A 6 22.96 4.30 -11.74
N PHE A 7 23.49 4.71 -10.57
CA PHE A 7 22.86 4.47 -9.28
C PHE A 7 21.51 5.18 -9.16
N LEU A 8 21.44 6.47 -9.53
CA LEU A 8 20.19 7.23 -9.51
C LEU A 8 19.14 6.65 -10.47
N GLY A 9 19.54 6.25 -11.67
CA GLY A 9 18.66 5.54 -12.60
C GLY A 9 18.17 4.21 -12.02
N ALA A 10 19.08 3.41 -11.45
CA ALA A 10 18.74 2.13 -10.86
C ALA A 10 17.84 2.23 -9.61
N CYS A 11 17.87 3.32 -8.86
CA CYS A 11 17.03 3.51 -7.67
C CYS A 11 15.70 4.20 -7.96
N PHE A 12 15.69 5.27 -8.76
CA PHE A 12 14.48 6.06 -8.99
C PHE A 12 13.75 5.65 -10.26
N ALA A 13 14.48 5.46 -11.36
CA ALA A 13 13.85 5.10 -12.62
C ALA A 13 13.30 3.67 -12.59
N SER A 14 13.94 2.74 -11.87
CA SER A 14 13.42 1.38 -11.70
C SER A 14 12.07 1.34 -10.96
N VAL A 15 11.90 2.19 -9.94
CA VAL A 15 10.66 2.30 -9.16
C VAL A 15 9.56 2.98 -9.97
N LEU A 16 9.88 4.04 -10.71
CA LEU A 16 8.92 4.76 -11.55
C LEU A 16 8.53 3.99 -12.81
N MET A 17 9.45 3.19 -13.36
CA MET A 17 9.18 2.36 -14.54
C MET A 17 8.73 0.95 -14.19
N VAL A 18 8.77 0.57 -12.91
CA VAL A 18 8.39 -0.76 -12.41
C VAL A 18 9.03 -1.84 -13.26
N SER A 19 10.37 -1.78 -13.35
CA SER A 19 11.15 -2.61 -14.26
C SER A 19 11.25 -4.06 -13.81
N ASP A 20 11.20 -4.28 -12.49
CA ASP A 20 11.17 -5.62 -11.90
C ASP A 20 9.71 -6.02 -11.64
N LEU A 21 9.29 -7.13 -12.25
CA LEU A 21 7.95 -7.71 -12.09
C LEU A 21 8.00 -9.05 -11.36
N THR A 22 9.09 -9.32 -10.63
CA THR A 22 9.16 -10.48 -9.76
C THR A 22 8.03 -10.45 -8.73
N PRO A 23 7.52 -11.64 -8.33
CA PRO A 23 6.41 -11.72 -7.39
C PRO A 23 6.73 -11.03 -6.07
N ASN A 24 5.87 -10.08 -5.69
CA ASN A 24 6.01 -9.33 -4.45
C ASN A 24 4.64 -9.12 -3.77
N VAL A 25 4.61 -8.33 -2.70
CA VAL A 25 3.42 -8.07 -1.86
C VAL A 25 2.59 -6.88 -2.42
N GLY A 26 2.99 -6.31 -3.56
CA GLY A 26 2.39 -5.12 -4.14
C GLY A 26 1.40 -5.40 -5.26
N LEU A 27 0.57 -4.40 -5.57
CA LEU A 27 -0.44 -4.50 -6.63
C LEU A 27 0.16 -4.51 -8.04
N PHE A 28 1.35 -3.93 -8.19
CA PHE A 28 1.90 -3.58 -9.49
C PHE A 28 2.32 -4.83 -10.27
N TRP A 29 3.12 -5.72 -9.68
CA TRP A 29 3.76 -6.80 -10.43
C TRP A 29 2.75 -7.64 -11.23
N TYR A 30 1.63 -8.03 -10.62
CA TYR A 30 0.64 -8.92 -11.24
C TYR A 30 -0.14 -8.23 -12.37
N ILE A 31 -0.58 -6.98 -12.16
CA ILE A 31 -1.28 -6.24 -13.22
C ILE A 31 -0.33 -5.95 -14.38
N PHE A 32 0.92 -5.60 -14.10
CA PHE A 32 1.88 -5.22 -15.13
C PHE A 32 2.43 -6.39 -15.95
N ILE A 33 2.36 -7.64 -15.45
CA ILE A 33 2.63 -8.83 -16.29
C ILE A 33 1.45 -9.17 -17.21
N GLU A 34 0.22 -8.77 -16.86
CA GLU A 34 -0.99 -9.05 -17.65
C GLU A 34 -1.28 -7.97 -18.70
N VAL A 35 -0.83 -6.73 -18.47
CA VAL A 35 -1.06 -5.60 -19.38
C VAL A 35 -0.17 -5.71 -20.62
N PHE A 36 -0.77 -5.50 -21.80
CA PHE A 36 -0.01 -5.40 -23.05
C PHE A 36 0.98 -4.23 -23.03
N ASP A 37 2.18 -4.45 -23.58
CA ASP A 37 3.27 -3.47 -23.60
C ASP A 37 2.85 -2.09 -24.15
N ARG A 38 1.99 -2.08 -25.18
CA ARG A 38 1.45 -0.86 -25.78
C ARG A 38 0.74 0.04 -24.77
N PHE A 39 0.08 -0.53 -23.75
CA PHE A 39 -0.67 0.21 -22.74
C PHE A 39 0.10 0.41 -21.44
N ARG A 40 1.31 -0.15 -21.30
CA ARG A 40 2.10 -0.11 -20.07
C ARG A 40 2.32 1.31 -19.54
N GLN A 41 2.62 2.27 -20.42
CA GLN A 41 2.82 3.67 -20.02
C GLN A 41 1.55 4.33 -19.46
N LEU A 42 0.38 4.03 -20.02
CA LEU A 42 -0.90 4.52 -19.50
C LEU A 42 -1.13 3.99 -18.08
N PHE A 43 -0.92 2.70 -17.87
CA PHE A 43 -1.05 2.08 -16.55
C PHE A 43 -0.04 2.66 -15.55
N LEU A 44 1.21 2.92 -15.94
CA LEU A 44 2.19 3.58 -15.05
C LEU A 44 1.70 4.96 -14.60
N VAL A 45 1.21 5.79 -15.52
CA VAL A 45 0.71 7.13 -15.18
C VAL A 45 -0.50 7.05 -14.24
N VAL A 46 -1.44 6.13 -14.48
CA VAL A 46 -2.61 5.95 -13.60
C VAL A 46 -2.21 5.40 -12.23
N PHE A 47 -1.33 4.39 -12.19
CA PHE A 47 -0.88 3.76 -10.96
C PHE A 47 0.04 4.66 -10.12
N HIS A 48 0.85 5.54 -10.71
CA HIS A 48 1.57 6.53 -9.91
C HIS A 48 0.69 7.75 -9.59
N GLY A 49 -0.16 8.16 -10.52
CA GLY A 49 -1.04 9.32 -10.38
C GLY A 49 -2.09 9.15 -9.29
N HIS A 50 -2.60 7.93 -9.05
CA HIS A 50 -3.60 7.74 -8.00
C HIS A 50 -3.04 8.04 -6.60
N LEU A 51 -1.76 7.79 -6.31
CA LEU A 51 -1.16 8.14 -5.01
C LEU A 51 -1.21 9.65 -4.76
N LEU A 52 -0.91 10.44 -5.80
CA LEU A 52 -0.98 11.90 -5.74
C LEU A 52 -2.43 12.38 -5.58
N PHE A 53 -3.35 11.74 -6.29
CA PHE A 53 -4.77 12.09 -6.25
C PHE A 53 -5.39 11.91 -4.87
N HIS A 54 -4.98 10.90 -4.08
CA HIS A 54 -5.49 10.70 -2.72
C HIS A 54 -5.00 11.77 -1.72
N SER A 55 -3.82 12.35 -1.94
CA SER A 55 -3.25 13.38 -1.04
C SER A 55 -4.05 14.69 -1.09
N TRP A 56 -4.57 15.06 -2.26
CA TRP A 56 -5.33 16.31 -2.43
C TRP A 56 -6.59 16.39 -1.56
N PRO A 57 -7.59 15.49 -1.68
CA PRO A 57 -8.80 15.55 -0.85
C PRO A 57 -8.49 15.36 0.64
N LEU A 58 -7.46 14.59 0.98
CA LEU A 58 -7.00 14.43 2.36
C LEU A 58 -6.50 15.75 2.96
N HIS A 59 -5.80 16.58 2.17
CA HIS A 59 -5.33 17.89 2.60
C HIS A 59 -6.47 18.83 2.98
N PHE A 60 -7.48 18.92 2.11
CA PHE A 60 -8.63 19.80 2.37
C PHE A 60 -9.49 19.32 3.52
N ARG A 61 -9.53 18.01 3.75
CA ARG A 61 -10.40 17.41 4.76
C ARG A 61 -9.77 17.37 6.16
N VAL A 62 -8.48 17.07 6.25
CA VAL A 62 -7.77 16.86 7.54
C VAL A 62 -6.58 17.81 7.67
N GLY A 63 -5.77 17.94 6.61
CA GLY A 63 -4.49 18.66 6.65
C GLY A 63 -4.57 20.15 6.99
N ARG A 64 -5.70 20.81 6.68
CA ARG A 64 -5.88 22.25 6.88
C ARG A 64 -6.17 22.66 8.34
N HIS A 65 -6.62 21.74 9.18
CA HIS A 65 -7.01 22.03 10.56
C HIS A 65 -5.79 22.13 11.48
N LEU A 66 -5.33 23.35 11.79
CA LEU A 66 -4.23 23.55 12.74
C LEU A 66 -4.68 23.30 14.20
N PRO A 67 -3.78 22.83 15.09
CA PRO A 67 -2.36 22.54 14.88
C PRO A 67 -2.03 21.08 14.48
N VAL A 68 -2.99 20.15 14.64
CA VAL A 68 -2.73 18.69 14.53
C VAL A 68 -2.95 18.13 13.12
N GLY A 69 -3.75 18.81 12.29
CA GLY A 69 -4.13 18.39 10.94
C GLY A 69 -2.96 18.03 10.02
N PRO A 70 -1.86 18.80 9.97
CA PRO A 70 -0.69 18.44 9.16
C PRO A 70 -0.07 17.08 9.54
N TRP A 71 -0.05 16.75 10.83
CA TRP A 71 0.48 15.46 11.31
C TRP A 71 -0.43 14.29 10.93
N LEU A 72 -1.74 14.48 11.07
CA LEU A 72 -2.74 13.48 10.66
C LEU A 72 -2.73 13.26 9.15
N HIS A 73 -2.53 14.32 8.36
CA HIS A 73 -2.28 14.21 6.92
C HIS A 73 -1.07 13.33 6.66
N CYS A 74 0.06 13.60 7.32
CA CYS A 74 1.28 12.81 7.15
C CYS A 74 1.06 11.32 7.49
N PHE A 75 0.35 11.01 8.58
CA PHE A 75 0.06 9.61 8.94
C PHE A 75 -0.81 8.90 7.89
N ALA A 76 -1.86 9.55 7.40
CA ALA A 76 -2.66 8.99 6.33
C ALA A 76 -1.88 8.86 5.00
N ALA A 77 -1.04 9.84 4.66
CA ALA A 77 -0.18 9.78 3.48
C ALA A 77 0.82 8.62 3.55
N ILE A 78 1.42 8.38 4.72
CA ILE A 78 2.28 7.20 4.96
C ILE A 78 1.48 5.91 4.72
N GLY A 79 0.24 5.82 5.21
CA GLY A 79 -0.61 4.66 4.98
C GLY A 79 -0.94 4.43 3.51
N ILE A 80 -1.28 5.49 2.77
CA ILE A 80 -1.54 5.41 1.32
C ILE A 80 -0.29 4.92 0.59
N ILE A 81 0.88 5.50 0.87
CA ILE A 81 2.13 5.10 0.22
C ILE A 81 2.49 3.65 0.59
N ALA A 82 2.31 3.24 1.85
CA ALA A 82 2.59 1.88 2.28
C ALA A 82 1.73 0.83 1.57
N LEU A 83 0.45 1.13 1.31
CA LEU A 83 -0.47 0.23 0.63
C LEU A 83 -0.27 0.17 -0.89
N PHE A 84 0.05 1.32 -1.49
CA PHE A 84 -0.03 1.50 -2.94
C PHE A 84 1.31 1.75 -3.64
N LYS A 85 2.45 1.73 -2.94
CA LYS A 85 3.75 1.81 -3.64
C LYS A 85 4.03 0.56 -4.48
N PRO A 86 4.88 0.64 -5.53
CA PRO A 86 5.13 -0.48 -6.45
C PRO A 86 5.73 -1.72 -5.78
N TYR A 87 6.62 -1.52 -4.80
CA TYR A 87 7.35 -2.58 -4.10
C TYR A 87 7.15 -2.46 -2.58
N PRO A 88 5.96 -2.81 -2.05
CA PRO A 88 5.71 -2.79 -0.63
C PRO A 88 6.31 -4.02 0.04
N THR A 89 6.65 -3.84 1.32
CA THR A 89 7.19 -4.84 2.21
C THR A 89 6.30 -4.96 3.45
N ALA A 90 6.45 -6.04 4.21
CA ALA A 90 5.74 -6.20 5.47
C ALA A 90 6.02 -5.04 6.46
N ALA A 91 7.22 -4.44 6.39
CA ALA A 91 7.60 -3.31 7.22
C ALA A 91 6.79 -2.04 6.90
N ASP A 92 6.39 -1.85 5.64
CA ASP A 92 5.57 -0.70 5.24
C ASP A 92 4.17 -0.80 5.84
N HIS A 93 3.58 -2.00 5.86
CA HIS A 93 2.31 -2.23 6.54
C HIS A 93 2.44 -2.06 8.06
N ALA A 94 3.55 -2.48 8.67
CA ALA A 94 3.82 -2.22 10.07
C ALA A 94 3.96 -0.71 10.37
N LEU A 95 4.63 0.04 9.49
CA LEU A 95 4.77 1.49 9.60
C LEU A 95 3.41 2.20 9.48
N MET A 96 2.56 1.76 8.56
CA MET A 96 1.18 2.24 8.46
C MET A 96 0.42 2.00 9.77
N LEU A 97 0.46 0.79 10.31
CA LEU A 97 -0.21 0.47 11.57
C LEU A 97 0.33 1.31 12.74
N ALA A 98 1.64 1.49 12.82
CA ALA A 98 2.25 2.35 13.83
C ALA A 98 1.75 3.80 13.70
N ALA A 99 1.71 4.35 12.48
CA ALA A 99 1.21 5.70 12.23
C ALA A 99 -0.27 5.88 12.63
N LEU A 100 -1.11 4.88 12.36
CA LEU A 100 -2.53 4.89 12.74
C LEU A 100 -2.74 4.81 14.26
N LEU A 101 -1.83 4.15 14.99
CA LEU A 101 -1.93 3.92 16.44
C LEU A 101 -1.41 5.09 17.29
N ILE A 102 -0.61 6.01 16.73
CA ILE A 102 -0.07 7.18 17.46
C ILE A 102 -1.19 8.04 18.08
N PRO A 103 -2.23 8.47 17.34
CA PRO A 103 -3.38 9.15 17.93
C PRO A 103 -4.34 8.12 18.53
N SER A 104 -3.96 7.57 19.69
CA SER A 104 -4.68 6.47 20.35
C SER A 104 -6.13 6.78 20.69
N GLU A 105 -6.48 8.05 20.96
CA GLU A 105 -7.87 8.45 21.19
C GLU A 105 -8.75 8.25 19.95
N LEU A 106 -8.22 8.56 18.77
CA LEU A 106 -8.89 8.33 17.49
C LEU A 106 -9.11 6.86 17.17
N VAL A 107 -8.25 5.99 17.69
CA VAL A 107 -8.36 4.53 17.55
C VAL A 107 -9.44 3.99 18.48
N LYS A 108 -9.55 4.51 19.71
CA LYS A 108 -10.63 4.11 20.63
C LYS A 108 -12.01 4.48 20.09
N GLU A 109 -12.10 5.57 19.34
CA GLU A 109 -13.32 6.05 18.71
C GLU A 109 -13.56 5.49 17.31
N SER A 110 -12.57 4.77 16.76
CA SER A 110 -12.73 4.09 15.48
C SER A 110 -13.81 3.00 15.59
N ASP A 111 -14.48 2.72 14.47
CA ASP A 111 -15.60 1.80 14.41
C ASP A 111 -15.27 0.42 15.02
N LYS A 112 -16.28 -0.28 15.53
CA LYS A 112 -16.16 -1.63 16.14
C LYS A 112 -15.49 -2.64 15.20
N SER A 113 -15.44 -2.35 13.90
CA SER A 113 -14.75 -3.13 12.88
C SER A 113 -13.23 -2.96 12.85
N PHE A 114 -12.61 -2.01 13.57
CA PHE A 114 -11.16 -1.76 13.52
C PHE A 114 -10.33 -3.03 13.78
N VAL A 115 -10.66 -3.77 14.84
CA VAL A 115 -9.95 -5.02 15.19
C VAL A 115 -10.16 -6.09 14.12
N PHE A 116 -11.38 -6.22 13.59
CA PHE A 116 -11.66 -7.14 12.49
C PHE A 116 -10.83 -6.81 11.24
N LEU A 117 -10.75 -5.52 10.90
CA LEU A 117 -10.00 -5.05 9.73
C LEU A 117 -8.50 -5.28 9.90
N LEU A 118 -7.97 -5.00 11.10
CA LEU A 118 -6.59 -5.28 11.47
C LEU A 118 -6.25 -6.77 11.34
N VAL A 119 -7.08 -7.64 11.90
CA VAL A 119 -6.90 -9.10 11.83
C VAL A 119 -6.91 -9.59 10.38
N GLY A 120 -7.82 -9.08 9.54
CA GLY A 120 -7.86 -9.42 8.12
C GLY A 120 -6.59 -9.03 7.36
N GLN A 121 -6.02 -7.86 7.67
CA GLN A 121 -4.74 -7.44 7.09
C GLN A 121 -3.59 -8.35 7.52
N PHE A 122 -3.50 -8.69 8.82
CA PHE A 122 -2.51 -9.62 9.34
C PHE A 122 -2.64 -11.03 8.75
N PHE A 123 -3.88 -11.49 8.57
CA PHE A 123 -4.16 -12.75 7.90
C PHE A 123 -3.55 -12.78 6.49
N GLY A 124 -3.81 -11.75 5.67
CA GLY A 124 -3.22 -11.63 4.33
C GLY A 124 -1.69 -11.69 4.37
N LEU A 125 -1.06 -10.92 5.26
CA LEU A 125 0.40 -10.89 5.42
C LEU A 125 0.99 -12.25 5.83
N SER A 126 0.35 -12.94 6.77
CA SER A 126 0.81 -14.26 7.25
C SER A 126 0.67 -15.38 6.21
N MET A 127 -0.27 -15.23 5.26
CA MET A 127 -0.51 -16.24 4.22
C MET A 127 0.45 -16.12 3.02
N PHE A 128 1.18 -15.00 2.87
CA PHE A 128 2.12 -14.81 1.76
C PHE A 128 3.18 -15.92 1.63
N PRO A 129 3.90 -16.32 2.69
CA PRO A 129 4.90 -17.39 2.59
C PRO A 129 4.27 -18.72 2.15
N THR A 130 3.07 -19.02 2.66
CA THR A 130 2.32 -20.24 2.32
C THR A 130 1.95 -20.25 0.84
N MET A 131 1.35 -19.16 0.33
CA MET A 131 0.95 -19.07 -1.08
C MET A 131 2.18 -19.09 -2.00
N ARG A 132 3.28 -18.44 -1.60
CA ARG A 132 4.55 -18.49 -2.33
C ARG A 132 5.10 -19.91 -2.40
N ALA A 133 5.06 -20.67 -1.29
CA ALA A 133 5.53 -22.05 -1.25
C ALA A 133 4.66 -22.99 -2.09
N VAL A 134 3.34 -22.79 -2.11
CA VAL A 134 2.42 -23.59 -2.93
C VAL A 134 2.66 -23.35 -4.42
N TRP A 135 2.84 -22.09 -4.82
CA TRP A 135 3.09 -21.74 -6.22
C TRP A 135 4.50 -22.10 -6.67
N LEU A 136 5.55 -21.54 -6.04
CA LEU A 136 6.94 -21.68 -6.51
C LEU A 136 7.63 -22.94 -6.02
N GLY A 137 7.24 -23.48 -4.85
CA GLY A 137 7.90 -24.63 -4.24
C GLY A 137 7.27 -25.96 -4.63
N ARG A 138 5.94 -26.05 -4.56
CA ARG A 138 5.19 -27.30 -4.77
C ARG A 138 4.53 -27.41 -6.14
N ASN A 139 4.53 -26.34 -6.94
CA ASN A 139 3.83 -26.25 -8.23
C ASN A 139 2.34 -26.69 -8.15
N ALA A 140 1.72 -26.49 -6.99
CA ALA A 140 0.35 -26.90 -6.71
C ALA A 140 -0.66 -25.73 -6.76
N GLY A 141 -0.19 -24.54 -7.16
CA GLY A 141 -1.00 -23.33 -7.32
C GLY A 141 -0.39 -22.39 -8.34
N ASN A 142 -1.14 -21.34 -8.70
CA ASN A 142 -0.72 -20.34 -9.66
C ASN A 142 -0.45 -18.97 -8.99
N ALA A 143 0.02 -18.02 -9.78
CA ALA A 143 0.32 -16.65 -9.34
C ALA A 143 -0.87 -15.96 -8.65
N ASN A 144 -2.11 -16.33 -9.02
CA ASN A 144 -3.34 -15.72 -8.52
C ASN A 144 -3.51 -15.97 -7.02
N PHE A 145 -3.03 -17.07 -6.48
CA PHE A 145 -3.10 -17.33 -5.04
C PHE A 145 -2.27 -16.34 -4.22
N LEU A 146 -1.05 -16.04 -4.70
CA LEU A 146 -0.19 -15.03 -4.07
C LEU A 146 -0.79 -13.64 -4.25
N TYR A 147 -1.30 -13.33 -5.44
CA TYR A 147 -1.93 -12.05 -5.72
C TYR A 147 -3.23 -11.84 -4.94
N ASN A 148 -4.03 -12.89 -4.71
CA ASN A 148 -5.22 -12.81 -3.87
C ASN A 148 -4.88 -12.35 -2.44
N MET A 149 -3.77 -12.83 -1.87
CA MET A 149 -3.32 -12.35 -0.55
C MET A 149 -2.88 -10.88 -0.58
N THR A 150 -2.34 -10.41 -1.70
CA THR A 150 -2.07 -8.98 -1.92
C THR A 150 -3.36 -8.16 -1.87
N LEU A 151 -4.40 -8.61 -2.58
CA LEU A 151 -5.70 -7.94 -2.58
C LEU A 151 -6.32 -7.93 -1.17
N VAL A 152 -6.25 -9.04 -0.45
CA VAL A 152 -6.72 -9.10 0.96
C VAL A 152 -5.98 -8.06 1.80
N THR A 153 -4.65 -8.05 1.81
CA THR A 153 -3.87 -7.10 2.61
C THR A 153 -4.18 -5.64 2.25
N VAL A 154 -4.30 -5.32 0.96
CA VAL A 154 -4.59 -3.96 0.49
C VAL A 154 -6.03 -3.54 0.81
N VAL A 155 -7.02 -4.39 0.55
CA VAL A 155 -8.43 -4.07 0.81
C VAL A 155 -8.64 -3.84 2.30
N PHE A 156 -8.21 -4.77 3.15
CA PHE A 156 -8.33 -4.63 4.59
C PHE A 156 -7.56 -3.41 5.12
N GLY A 157 -6.35 -3.18 4.63
CA GLY A 157 -5.55 -1.99 4.99
C GLY A 157 -6.19 -0.67 4.53
N SER A 158 -6.80 -0.64 3.34
CA SER A 158 -7.49 0.55 2.81
C SER A 158 -8.76 0.87 3.59
N LEU A 159 -9.53 -0.16 3.98
CA LEU A 159 -10.70 0.00 4.84
C LEU A 159 -10.29 0.50 6.23
N LEU A 160 -9.21 -0.06 6.80
CA LEU A 160 -8.67 0.38 8.08
C LEU A 160 -8.27 1.86 8.05
N LEU A 161 -7.53 2.27 7.02
CA LEU A 161 -7.12 3.65 6.80
C LEU A 161 -8.33 4.57 6.59
N SER A 162 -9.35 4.12 5.84
CA SER A 162 -10.56 4.91 5.62
C SER A 162 -11.38 5.10 6.89
N GLY A 163 -11.53 4.05 7.70
CA GLY A 163 -12.24 4.10 8.98
C GLY A 163 -11.56 5.03 9.97
N TRP A 164 -10.23 4.98 10.02
CA TRP A 164 -9.42 5.93 10.78
C TRP A 164 -9.58 7.37 10.25
N ALA A 165 -9.50 7.58 8.94
CA ALA A 165 -9.66 8.91 8.36
C ALA A 165 -11.05 9.49 8.61
N THR A 166 -12.09 8.66 8.65
CA THR A 166 -13.45 9.10 9.01
C THR A 166 -13.58 9.46 10.48
N SER A 167 -12.93 8.74 11.41
CA SER A 167 -12.98 9.11 12.83
C SER A 167 -12.26 10.43 13.10
N VAL A 168 -11.20 10.73 12.35
CA VAL A 168 -10.54 12.06 12.38
C VAL A 168 -11.53 13.17 12.05
N CYS A 169 -12.41 12.97 11.07
CA CYS A 169 -13.29 14.03 10.54
C CYS A 169 -14.59 14.20 11.34
N ALA A 170 -14.86 13.32 12.29
CA ALA A 170 -16.05 13.42 13.15
C ALA A 170 -15.88 14.49 14.25
N HIS A 171 -14.66 14.98 14.46
CA HIS A 171 -14.28 16.01 15.44
C HIS A 171 -13.64 17.22 14.77
#